data_AF-A0A1U9KR73-F1
#
_entry.id   AF-A0A1U9KR73-F1
#
_cell.length_a   1.000
_cell.length_b   1.000
_cell.length_c   1.000
_cell.angle_alpha   90.00
_cell.angle_beta   90.00
_cell.angle_gamma   90.00
#
_symmetry.space_group_name_H-M   'P 1'
#
loop_
_entity.id
_entity.type
_entity.pdbx_description
1 polymer ?
#
loop_
_entity_poly.entity_id
_entity_poly.type
_entity_poly.pdbx_seq_one_letter_code
_entity_poly.pdbx_strand_id
1 'polypeptide(L)'
;MKIEIGEPSLPPVTVSDIKTDLVLHYGGKKGETKRVITLNELKGVQLPDGTIRIDTIKAYCHERKMARSFAIDSVQSLHVPGTGEVIGDLLEWLKTKG
;
A
#
# COMPACT_ATOMS: atom_id res chain seq x y z
N MET A 1 21.20 -2.27 35.18
CA MET A 1 20.28 -1.73 34.15
C MET A 1 20.71 -2.35 32.83
N LYS A 2 19.91 -3.27 32.26
CA LYS A 2 20.19 -3.86 30.95
C LYS A 2 19.61 -2.92 29.89
N ILE A 3 20.46 -2.41 29.02
CA ILE A 3 20.02 -1.68 27.82
C ILE A 3 19.67 -2.77 26.81
N GLU A 4 18.39 -3.02 26.62
CA GLU A 4 17.91 -3.80 25.48
C GLU A 4 18.03 -2.91 24.25
N ILE A 5 19.10 -3.10 23.48
CA ILE A 5 19.25 -2.48 22.17
C ILE A 5 18.25 -3.21 21.27
N GLY A 6 17.11 -2.57 21.00
CA GLY A 6 16.15 -3.08 20.02
C GLY A 6 16.85 -3.38 18.70
N GLU A 7 16.47 -4.47 18.05
CA GLU A 7 17.07 -4.91 16.78
C GLU A 7 17.19 -3.73 15.79
N PRO A 8 18.29 -3.62 15.04
CA PRO A 8 18.47 -2.53 14.09
C PRO A 8 17.33 -2.56 13.07
N SER A 9 16.44 -1.57 13.12
CA SER A 9 15.42 -1.39 12.10
C SER A 9 16.12 -1.07 10.79
N LEU A 10 15.93 -1.93 9.79
CA LEU A 10 16.40 -1.66 8.43
C LEU A 10 15.78 -0.36 7.90
N PRO A 11 16.43 0.31 6.92
CA PRO A 11 15.94 1.58 6.41
C PRO A 11 14.54 1.45 5.81
N PRO A 12 13.72 2.52 5.89
CA PRO A 12 12.42 2.55 5.24
C PRO A 12 12.57 2.46 3.73
N VAL A 13 11.67 1.70 3.10
CA VAL A 13 11.60 1.52 1.64
C VAL A 13 10.48 2.39 1.08
N THR A 14 10.77 3.10 -0.02
CA THR A 14 9.79 3.88 -0.77
C THR A 14 9.82 3.47 -2.24
N VAL A 15 8.67 3.14 -2.80
CA VAL A 15 8.47 2.88 -4.24
C VAL A 15 7.61 4.01 -4.77
N SER A 16 8.16 4.88 -5.62
CA SER A 16 7.47 6.05 -6.19
C SER A 16 7.14 5.87 -7.67
N ASP A 17 6.44 6.86 -8.23
CA ASP A 17 6.21 7.02 -9.68
C ASP A 17 5.39 5.90 -10.36
N ILE A 18 4.57 5.18 -9.58
CA ILE A 18 3.75 4.04 -10.04
C ILE A 18 2.60 4.46 -10.98
N LYS A 19 1.97 5.61 -10.70
CA LYS A 19 0.84 6.22 -11.45
C LYS A 19 -0.15 5.21 -12.05
N THR A 20 -0.72 4.35 -11.20
CA THR A 20 -1.64 3.27 -11.64
C THR A 20 -3.00 3.40 -10.98
N ASP A 21 -4.08 3.33 -11.75
CA ASP A 21 -5.44 3.36 -11.22
C ASP A 21 -5.86 1.99 -10.68
N LEU A 22 -6.40 1.99 -9.46
CA LEU A 22 -6.85 0.81 -8.72
C LEU A 22 -8.18 1.08 -8.01
N VAL A 23 -8.92 0.01 -7.74
CA VAL A 23 -10.07 0.04 -6.84
C VAL A 23 -9.64 -0.48 -5.48
N LEU A 24 -9.62 0.39 -4.49
CA LEU A 24 -9.28 0.10 -3.10
C LEU A 24 -10.54 -0.23 -2.30
N HIS A 25 -10.59 -1.41 -1.70
CA HIS A 25 -11.54 -1.74 -0.65
C HIS A 25 -10.81 -1.65 0.69
N TYR A 26 -11.28 -0.80 1.59
CA TYR A 26 -10.65 -0.60 2.89
C TYR A 26 -11.68 -0.51 4.03
N GLY A 27 -11.37 -1.16 5.14
CA GLY A 27 -12.13 -1.13 6.38
C GLY A 27 -11.68 0.02 7.27
N GLY A 28 -12.48 1.07 7.35
CA GLY A 28 -12.26 2.15 8.31
C GLY A 28 -13.11 2.01 9.57
N LYS A 29 -12.86 2.86 10.58
CA LYS A 29 -13.67 2.94 11.82
C LYS A 29 -15.18 3.22 11.60
N LYS A 30 -15.59 3.57 10.38
CA LYS A 30 -16.99 3.89 10.01
C LYS A 30 -17.60 2.88 9.04
N GLY A 31 -16.96 1.72 8.85
CA GLY A 31 -17.41 0.67 7.92
C GLY A 31 -16.53 0.56 6.68
N GLU A 32 -16.77 -0.51 5.93
CA GLU A 32 -16.07 -0.82 4.68
C GLU A 32 -16.39 0.23 3.63
N THR A 33 -15.38 0.65 2.88
CA THR A 33 -15.54 1.65 1.83
C THR A 33 -14.73 1.24 0.60
N LYS A 34 -15.37 1.37 -0.56
CA LYS A 34 -14.75 1.22 -1.88
C LYS A 34 -14.37 2.60 -2.44
N ARG A 35 -13.16 2.72 -2.99
CA ARG A 35 -12.64 3.95 -3.62
C ARG A 35 -11.86 3.62 -4.88
N VAL A 36 -11.99 4.44 -5.90
CA VAL A 36 -11.05 4.50 -7.02
C VAL A 36 -9.89 5.41 -6.62
N ILE A 37 -8.68 4.90 -6.78
CA ILE A 37 -7.44 5.60 -6.42
C ILE A 37 -6.45 5.55 -7.57
N THR A 38 -5.64 6.59 -7.72
CA THR A 38 -4.40 6.53 -8.53
C THR A 38 -3.23 6.33 -7.56
N LEU A 39 -2.69 5.12 -7.54
CA LEU A 39 -1.53 4.74 -6.75
C LEU A 39 -0.31 5.51 -7.23
N ASN A 40 0.32 6.27 -6.33
CA ASN A 40 1.48 7.11 -6.64
C ASN A 40 2.74 6.60 -5.97
N GLU A 41 2.63 6.18 -4.71
CA GLU A 41 3.79 5.80 -3.90
C GLU A 41 3.39 4.73 -2.88
N LEU A 42 4.27 3.75 -2.65
CA LEU A 42 4.20 2.78 -1.56
C LEU A 42 5.32 3.08 -0.57
N LYS A 43 4.99 3.02 0.72
CA LYS A 43 5.96 3.09 1.81
C LYS A 43 5.93 1.82 2.62
N GLY A 44 7.11 1.37 3.03
CA GLY A 44 7.26 0.19 3.85
C GLY A 44 8.60 0.15 4.56
N VAL A 45 8.91 -1.03 5.07
CA VAL A 45 10.17 -1.36 5.73
C VAL A 45 10.75 -2.61 5.11
N GLN A 46 12.07 -2.70 5.08
CA GLN A 46 12.73 -3.97 4.82
C GLN A 46 12.75 -4.79 6.11
N LEU A 47 12.42 -6.07 6.03
CA LEU A 47 12.49 -7.01 7.15
C LEU A 47 13.88 -7.68 7.19
N PRO A 48 14.32 -8.23 8.33
CA PRO A 48 15.65 -8.84 8.48
C PRO A 48 15.95 -9.97 7.48
N ASP A 49 14.93 -10.63 6.95
CA ASP A 49 15.03 -11.67 5.91
C ASP A 49 15.18 -11.10 4.48
N GLY A 50 15.21 -9.77 4.34
CA GLY A 50 15.33 -9.05 3.07
C GLY A 50 13.99 -8.78 2.38
N THR A 51 12.87 -9.28 2.91
CA THR A 51 11.54 -9.01 2.35
C THR A 51 11.11 -7.56 2.60
N ILE A 52 10.24 -7.01 1.73
CA ILE A 52 9.70 -5.66 1.89
C ILE A 52 8.27 -5.79 2.38
N ARG A 53 7.99 -5.26 3.57
CA ARG A 53 6.62 -5.10 4.07
C ARG A 53 6.16 -3.69 3.77
N ILE A 54 5.12 -3.56 2.94
CA ILE A 54 4.48 -2.27 2.66
C ILE A 54 3.56 -1.94 3.83
N ASP A 55 3.71 -0.76 4.42
CA ASP A 55 2.88 -0.29 5.54
C ASP A 55 1.83 0.73 5.09
N THR A 56 2.10 1.49 4.01
CA THR A 56 1.22 2.58 3.57
C THR A 56 1.17 2.72 2.05
N ILE A 57 -0.06 2.87 1.54
CA ILE A 57 -0.37 3.28 0.18
C ILE A 57 -0.62 4.78 0.15
N LYS A 58 0.14 5.52 -0.66
CA LYS A 58 -0.16 6.91 -1.00
C LYS A 58 -0.76 6.98 -2.39
N ALA A 59 -1.93 7.58 -2.47
CA ALA A 59 -2.67 7.64 -3.72
C ALA A 59 -3.50 8.91 -3.81
N TYR A 60 -3.84 9.31 -5.03
CA TYR A 60 -4.90 10.28 -5.26
C TYR A 60 -6.25 9.57 -5.18
N CYS A 61 -7.17 10.05 -4.33
CA CYS A 61 -8.51 9.48 -4.19
C CYS A 61 -9.50 10.27 -5.05
N HIS A 62 -10.11 9.61 -6.02
CA HIS A 62 -10.97 10.26 -7.02
C HIS A 62 -12.26 10.79 -6.42
N GLU A 63 -12.87 10.07 -5.47
CA GLU A 63 -14.11 10.50 -4.82
C GLU A 63 -13.92 11.71 -3.90
N ARG A 64 -12.71 11.86 -3.35
CA ARG A 64 -12.37 13.01 -2.49
C ARG A 64 -11.64 14.12 -3.25
N LYS A 65 -11.23 13.85 -4.50
CA LYS A 65 -10.45 14.75 -5.35
C LYS A 65 -9.19 15.29 -4.66
N MET A 66 -8.50 14.43 -3.90
CA MET A 66 -7.31 14.82 -3.15
C MET A 66 -6.36 13.64 -2.88
N ALA A 67 -5.09 13.96 -2.60
CA ALA A 67 -4.11 12.98 -2.13
C ALA A 67 -4.46 12.44 -0.73
N ARG A 68 -4.27 11.14 -0.54
CA ARG A 68 -4.59 10.41 0.70
C ARG A 68 -3.55 9.33 0.96
N SER A 69 -3.39 9.01 2.23
CA SER A 69 -2.62 7.86 2.69
C SER A 69 -3.58 6.83 3.29
N PHE A 70 -3.34 5.57 2.96
CA PHE A 70 -4.10 4.42 3.42
C PHE A 70 -3.12 3.45 4.09
N ALA A 71 -3.35 3.13 5.36
CA ALA A 71 -2.58 2.10 6.06
C ALA A 71 -2.92 0.74 5.47
N ILE A 72 -1.90 -0.08 5.16
CA ILE A 72 -2.11 -1.39 4.52
C ILE A 72 -3.02 -2.29 5.35
N ASP A 73 -2.93 -2.22 6.68
CA ASP A 73 -3.72 -3.03 7.61
C ASP A 73 -5.23 -2.71 7.57
N SER A 74 -5.58 -1.54 7.01
CA SER A 74 -6.97 -1.18 6.76
C SER A 74 -7.44 -1.59 5.37
N VAL A 75 -6.54 -2.02 4.48
CA VAL A 75 -6.87 -2.44 3.12
C VAL A 75 -7.30 -3.90 3.13
N GLN A 76 -8.51 -4.15 2.64
CA GLN A 76 -9.09 -5.49 2.57
C GLN A 76 -8.75 -6.16 1.23
N SER A 77 -8.83 -5.38 0.15
CA SER A 77 -8.46 -5.85 -1.19
C SER A 77 -8.16 -4.68 -2.13
N LEU A 78 -7.36 -4.96 -3.14
CA LEU A 78 -7.11 -4.10 -4.28
C LEU A 78 -7.61 -4.80 -5.53
N HIS A 79 -8.26 -4.06 -6.43
CA HIS A 79 -8.76 -4.60 -7.68
C HIS A 79 -8.34 -3.77 -8.89
N VAL A 80 -8.16 -4.44 -10.01
CA VAL A 80 -7.93 -3.80 -11.31
C VAL A 80 -9.25 -3.17 -11.81
N PRO A 81 -9.27 -1.88 -12.18
CA PRO A 81 -10.45 -1.24 -12.73
C PRO A 81 -10.95 -1.94 -13.99
N GLY A 82 -12.27 -2.06 -14.14
CA GLY A 82 -12.90 -2.68 -15.31
C GLY A 82 -12.95 -4.22 -15.25
N THR A 83 -11.84 -4.90 -14.97
CA THR A 83 -11.81 -6.37 -14.90
C THR A 83 -12.27 -6.91 -13.55
N GLY A 84 -12.08 -6.14 -12.46
CA GLY A 84 -12.41 -6.57 -11.10
C GLY A 84 -11.44 -7.60 -10.51
N GLU A 85 -10.39 -7.95 -11.26
CA GLU A 85 -9.32 -8.86 -10.84
C GLU A 85 -8.74 -8.42 -9.49
N VAL A 86 -8.64 -9.35 -8.53
CA VAL A 86 -8.08 -9.10 -7.20
C VAL A 86 -6.56 -9.17 -7.27
N ILE A 87 -5.88 -8.14 -6.78
CA ILE A 87 -4.42 -8.13 -6.66
C ILE A 87 -4.03 -8.81 -5.35
N GLY A 88 -3.36 -9.96 -5.45
CA GLY A 88 -2.85 -10.73 -4.30
C GLY A 88 -1.58 -10.12 -3.72
N ASP A 89 -0.48 -10.15 -4.49
CA ASP A 89 0.77 -9.47 -4.15
C ASP A 89 0.90 -8.19 -5.01
N LEU A 90 0.79 -7.03 -4.37
CA LEU A 90 0.84 -5.74 -5.05
C LEU A 90 2.22 -5.48 -5.67
N LEU A 91 3.32 -5.85 -4.99
CA LEU A 91 4.66 -5.59 -5.49
C LEU A 91 4.99 -6.47 -6.68
N GLU A 92 4.61 -7.75 -6.64
CA GLU A 92 4.76 -8.67 -7.77
C GLU A 92 3.89 -8.23 -8.95
N TRP A 93 2.62 -7.88 -8.70
CA TRP A 93 1.72 -7.42 -9.75
C TRP A 93 2.26 -6.17 -10.45
N LEU A 94 2.79 -5.20 -9.70
CA LEU A 94 3.41 -4.00 -10.28
C LEU A 94 4.60 -4.31 -11.19
N LYS A 95 5.40 -5.34 -10.87
CA LYS A 95 6.50 -5.78 -11.75
C LYS A 95 6.00 -6.36 -13.08
N THR A 96 4.78 -6.89 -13.14
CA THR A 96 4.19 -7.38 -14.40
C THR A 96 3.63 -6.27 -15.30
N LYS A 97 3.51 -5.05 -14.78
CA LYS A 97 2.95 -3.89 -15.50
C LYS A 97 4.01 -2.93 -16.03
N GLY A 98 5.26 -3.03 -15.55
CA GLY A 98 6.43 -2.30 -16.07
C GLY A 98 7.20 -3.12 -17.08
#